data_AF-A0A9E4ZGV2-F1
#
_entry.id   AF-A0A9E4ZGV2-F1
#
_cell.length_a   1.000
_cell.length_b   1.000
_cell.length_c   1.000
_cell.angle_alpha   90.00
_cell.angle_beta   90.00
_cell.angle_gamma   90.00
#
_symmetry.space_group_name_H-M   'P 1'
#
loop_
_entity.id
_entity.type
_entity.pdbx_description
1 polymer ?
#
loop_
_entity_poly.entity_id
_entity_poly.type
_entity_poly.pdbx_seq_one_letter_code
_entity_poly.pdbx_strand_id
1 'polypeptide(L)'
;MIDLSTSKRKIEHLEHCAKRPVEARNVTSGFDDVMLIHKALPQIHMDEIDLSTEFLGKSLKAPFLIASITGGHPDTTPVNAALAEAAEELGVGIGVGSQRAAIEDPGQESSFSVVRDKAPNAFVYGNVGAAQIKEYGIEAIEKLVDMLDADALAVHLNFLQEAIQPEGDRDATGVLEMIEEVCSLNVPIIAKETGAGISKEDAALLKEAGVSAIDVGGVGGTSWSGVEVYRAHDSGDVISEDLGNLYWDFGIPTVSSVLECRSFVPVVATGGVRTGLDIAKSLSLGAYAASAALPFVGPALIGADEVVSSLSKMLNELRVAMFLCGCGNINELRTSSKVTVTGWTKEYITQRGFDPKDLDIRSDL
;
A
#
# COMPACT_ATOMS: atom_id res chain seq x y z
N MET A 1 -5.68 -32.84 1.46
CA MET A 1 -7.05 -32.33 1.19
C MET A 1 -6.82 -30.90 0.77
N ILE A 2 -7.12 -30.52 -0.48
CA ILE A 2 -6.87 -29.16 -0.97
C ILE A 2 -7.80 -28.24 -0.17
N ASP A 3 -7.25 -27.29 0.58
CA ASP A 3 -8.07 -26.30 1.27
C ASP A 3 -8.61 -25.28 0.26
N LEU A 4 -9.80 -25.56 -0.26
CA LEU A 4 -10.50 -24.70 -1.21
C LEU A 4 -10.99 -23.38 -0.58
N SER A 5 -10.85 -23.19 0.74
CA SER A 5 -11.34 -21.99 1.43
C SER A 5 -10.53 -20.74 1.06
N THR A 6 -9.19 -20.82 1.06
CA THR A 6 -8.32 -19.68 0.74
C THR A 6 -8.55 -19.19 -0.68
N SER A 7 -8.59 -20.09 -1.66
CA SER A 7 -8.75 -19.73 -3.08
C SER A 7 -10.12 -19.08 -3.36
N LYS A 8 -11.20 -19.59 -2.76
CA LYS A 8 -12.53 -19.00 -2.85
C LYS A 8 -12.60 -17.60 -2.21
N ARG A 9 -11.94 -17.39 -1.08
CA ARG A 9 -11.86 -16.06 -0.43
C ARG A 9 -11.17 -15.03 -1.32
N LYS A 10 -10.11 -15.41 -2.05
CA LYS A 10 -9.39 -14.49 -2.94
C LYS A 10 -10.29 -13.92 -4.03
N ILE A 11 -11.14 -14.75 -4.64
CA ILE A 11 -12.07 -14.27 -5.65
C ILE A 11 -13.20 -13.43 -5.03
N GLU A 12 -13.74 -13.82 -3.87
CA GLU A 12 -14.75 -13.03 -3.15
C GLU A 12 -14.25 -11.60 -2.82
N HIS A 13 -13.02 -11.47 -2.31
CA HIS A 13 -12.40 -10.16 -2.03
C HIS A 13 -12.30 -9.29 -3.28
N LEU A 14 -11.84 -9.88 -4.39
CA LEU A 14 -11.72 -9.17 -5.66
C LEU A 14 -13.08 -8.71 -6.17
N GLU A 15 -14.10 -9.58 -6.10
CA GLU A 15 -15.46 -9.27 -6.53
C GLU A 15 -16.11 -8.19 -5.67
N HIS A 16 -15.99 -8.27 -4.34
CA HIS A 16 -16.51 -7.25 -3.44
C HIS A 16 -15.86 -5.89 -3.69
N CYS A 17 -14.52 -5.85 -3.84
CA CYS A 17 -13.82 -4.61 -4.16
C CYS A 17 -14.21 -4.04 -5.53
N ALA A 18 -14.52 -4.89 -6.51
CA ALA A 18 -14.95 -4.45 -7.84
C ALA A 18 -16.40 -3.97 -7.89
N LYS A 19 -17.29 -4.54 -7.07
CA LYS A 19 -18.76 -4.41 -7.24
C LYS A 19 -19.48 -3.72 -6.08
N ARG A 20 -18.86 -3.56 -4.92
CA ARG A 20 -19.51 -3.03 -3.70
C ARG A 20 -18.80 -1.78 -3.17
N PRO A 21 -19.51 -0.89 -2.46
CA PRO A 21 -18.91 0.29 -1.84
C PRO A 21 -18.11 -0.13 -0.59
N VAL A 22 -16.85 -0.50 -0.79
CA VAL A 22 -15.93 -1.00 0.26
C VAL A 22 -15.06 0.10 0.88
N GLU A 23 -15.18 1.34 0.42
CA GLU A 23 -14.38 2.45 0.95
C GLU A 23 -14.87 2.90 2.34
N ALA A 24 -13.99 3.59 3.07
CA ALA A 24 -14.35 4.24 4.33
C ALA A 24 -15.58 5.14 4.16
N ARG A 25 -16.45 5.16 5.17
CA ARG A 25 -17.77 5.82 5.13
C ARG A 25 -17.74 7.22 5.71
N ASN A 26 -17.11 7.39 6.87
CA ASN A 26 -17.16 8.64 7.64
C ASN A 26 -15.78 9.27 7.88
N VAL A 27 -14.70 8.53 7.63
CA VAL A 27 -13.32 8.99 7.83
C VAL A 27 -12.64 9.11 6.46
N THR A 28 -11.98 10.24 6.22
CA THR A 28 -11.19 10.46 4.99
C THR A 28 -9.74 10.05 5.21
N SER A 29 -8.97 9.95 4.12
CA SER A 29 -7.53 9.67 4.17
C SER A 29 -6.70 10.83 4.71
N GLY A 30 -7.33 11.98 4.96
CA GLY A 30 -6.70 13.21 5.43
C GLY A 30 -6.10 14.07 4.32
N PHE A 31 -6.13 13.65 3.04
CA PHE A 31 -5.60 14.46 1.94
C PHE A 31 -6.34 15.79 1.77
N ASP A 32 -7.61 15.88 2.17
CA ASP A 32 -8.40 17.11 2.13
C ASP A 32 -7.87 18.20 3.08
N ASP A 33 -7.17 17.79 4.15
CA ASP A 33 -6.54 18.69 5.12
C ASP A 33 -5.14 19.14 4.68
N VAL A 34 -4.65 18.68 3.53
CA VAL A 34 -3.30 18.96 3.03
C VAL A 34 -3.39 19.90 1.83
N MET A 35 -2.70 21.03 1.93
CA MET A 35 -2.60 22.01 0.84
C MET A 35 -1.14 22.20 0.44
N LEU A 36 -0.83 21.90 -0.83
CA LEU A 36 0.41 22.33 -1.46
C LEU A 36 0.32 23.82 -1.79
N ILE A 37 1.32 24.60 -1.42
CA ILE A 37 1.34 26.03 -1.71
C ILE A 37 1.65 26.25 -3.19
N HIS A 38 0.65 26.75 -3.91
CA HIS A 38 0.79 27.10 -5.31
C HIS A 38 1.86 28.17 -5.54
N LYS A 39 2.73 27.93 -6.54
CA LYS A 39 3.61 28.95 -7.14
C LYS A 39 2.95 29.55 -8.37
N ALA A 40 2.49 30.80 -8.26
CA ALA A 40 1.98 31.57 -9.40
C ALA A 40 3.05 31.84 -10.48
N LEU A 41 4.33 31.69 -10.13
CA LEU A 41 5.48 31.86 -11.02
C LEU A 41 6.36 30.61 -10.92
N PRO A 42 6.00 29.49 -11.56
CA PRO A 42 6.71 28.22 -11.38
C PRO A 42 8.10 28.18 -12.01
N GLN A 43 8.35 28.99 -13.05
CA GLN A 43 9.66 29.19 -13.71
C GLN A 43 10.37 27.91 -14.18
N ILE A 44 9.61 26.85 -14.49
CA ILE A 44 10.11 25.58 -15.07
C ILE A 44 9.28 25.19 -16.29
N HIS A 45 9.75 24.23 -17.09
CA HIS A 45 9.00 23.65 -18.21
C HIS A 45 8.31 22.36 -17.77
N MET A 46 7.00 22.24 -17.94
CA MET A 46 6.24 21.07 -17.46
C MET A 46 6.71 19.75 -18.10
N ASP A 47 7.00 19.76 -19.41
CA ASP A 47 7.44 18.55 -20.12
C ASP A 47 8.88 18.13 -19.79
N GLU A 48 9.65 18.95 -19.05
CA GLU A 48 11.00 18.62 -18.58
C GLU A 48 10.99 18.07 -17.14
N ILE A 49 9.81 17.95 -16.51
CA ILE A 49 9.69 17.43 -15.14
C ILE A 49 10.05 15.94 -15.11
N ASP A 50 11.03 15.62 -14.28
CA ASP A 50 11.47 14.25 -14.03
C ASP A 50 10.70 13.63 -12.85
N LEU A 51 10.04 12.51 -13.11
CA LEU A 51 9.36 11.73 -12.07
C LEU A 51 10.24 10.62 -11.49
N SER A 52 11.45 10.41 -12.00
CA SER A 52 12.29 9.32 -11.55
C SER A 52 12.64 9.43 -10.06
N THR A 53 12.75 8.28 -9.40
CA THR A 53 13.13 8.19 -7.99
C THR A 53 13.87 6.88 -7.71
N GLU A 54 14.50 6.79 -6.55
CA GLU A 54 15.00 5.55 -6.00
C GLU A 54 14.13 5.11 -4.81
N PHE A 55 13.86 3.81 -4.71
CA PHE A 55 13.21 3.20 -3.56
C PHE A 55 13.88 1.84 -3.28
N LEU A 56 14.33 1.64 -2.04
CA LEU A 56 14.99 0.40 -1.59
C LEU A 56 16.14 -0.05 -2.52
N GLY A 57 16.96 0.89 -3.00
CA GLY A 57 18.10 0.62 -3.88
C GLY A 57 17.75 0.33 -5.34
N LYS A 58 16.50 0.56 -5.75
CA LYS A 58 16.01 0.31 -7.11
C LYS A 58 15.47 1.60 -7.72
N SER A 59 15.78 1.84 -8.99
CA SER A 59 15.29 3.00 -9.73
C SER A 59 13.88 2.75 -10.27
N LEU A 60 13.00 3.74 -10.09
CA LEU A 60 11.66 3.78 -10.69
C LEU A 60 11.55 5.01 -11.59
N LYS A 61 10.75 4.91 -12.66
CA LYS A 61 10.42 6.04 -13.54
C LYS A 61 9.41 7.01 -12.91
N ALA A 62 8.69 6.58 -11.88
CA ALA A 62 7.79 7.41 -11.08
C ALA A 62 7.72 6.90 -9.63
N PRO A 63 7.42 7.76 -8.64
CA PRO A 63 7.40 7.41 -7.21
C PRO A 63 6.07 6.75 -6.81
N PHE A 64 5.72 5.69 -7.52
CA PHE A 64 4.45 5.00 -7.36
C PHE A 64 4.63 3.49 -7.29
N LEU A 65 3.83 2.82 -6.47
CA LEU A 65 3.71 1.37 -6.43
C LEU A 65 2.24 0.97 -6.61
N ILE A 66 1.97 -0.02 -7.46
CA ILE A 66 0.69 -0.73 -7.44
C ILE A 66 0.69 -1.58 -6.16
N ALA A 67 -0.28 -1.34 -5.28
CA ALA A 67 -0.39 -2.06 -4.02
C ALA A 67 -0.78 -3.53 -4.23
N SER A 68 -0.46 -4.39 -3.26
CA SER A 68 -0.92 -5.77 -3.19
C SER A 68 -2.46 -5.89 -3.34
N ILE A 69 -2.91 -6.60 -4.38
CA ILE A 69 -4.34 -6.83 -4.68
C ILE A 69 -4.70 -8.31 -4.57
N THR A 70 -4.14 -9.18 -5.43
CA THR A 70 -4.66 -10.55 -5.60
C THR A 70 -3.58 -11.57 -6.01
N GLY A 71 -4.03 -12.80 -6.30
CA GLY A 71 -3.25 -14.01 -6.48
C GLY A 71 -3.78 -15.13 -5.57
N GLY A 72 -3.59 -16.38 -5.97
CA GLY A 72 -4.09 -17.55 -5.23
C GLY A 72 -5.35 -18.19 -5.80
N HIS A 73 -5.76 -17.80 -7.00
CA HIS A 73 -6.86 -18.43 -7.76
C HIS A 73 -6.59 -18.31 -9.27
N PRO A 74 -6.95 -19.30 -10.12
CA PRO A 74 -6.69 -19.24 -11.57
C PRO A 74 -7.19 -17.95 -12.23
N ASP A 75 -8.40 -17.52 -11.89
CA ASP A 75 -9.02 -16.29 -12.43
C ASP A 75 -8.34 -14.98 -11.99
N THR A 76 -7.41 -15.04 -11.03
CA THR A 76 -6.61 -13.88 -10.61
C THR A 76 -5.31 -13.73 -11.39
N THR A 77 -4.90 -14.77 -12.13
CA THR A 77 -3.70 -14.76 -12.98
C THR A 77 -3.77 -13.66 -14.06
N PRO A 78 -4.88 -13.50 -14.82
CA PRO A 78 -4.99 -12.43 -15.81
C PRO A 78 -4.95 -11.03 -15.19
N VAL A 79 -5.47 -10.89 -13.96
CA VAL A 79 -5.46 -9.62 -13.21
C VAL A 79 -4.03 -9.25 -12.81
N ASN A 80 -3.27 -10.19 -12.24
CA ASN A 80 -1.87 -9.97 -11.92
C ASN A 80 -1.02 -9.70 -13.16
N ALA A 81 -1.28 -10.39 -14.28
CA ALA A 81 -0.62 -10.11 -15.55
C ALA A 81 -0.89 -8.68 -16.05
N ALA A 82 -2.15 -8.23 -16.02
CA ALA A 82 -2.51 -6.88 -16.46
C ALA A 82 -1.86 -5.77 -15.61
N LEU A 83 -1.83 -5.96 -14.28
CA LEU A 83 -1.16 -5.02 -13.36
C LEU A 83 0.35 -4.98 -13.61
N ALA A 84 0.97 -6.14 -13.82
CA ALA A 84 2.40 -6.27 -14.05
C ALA A 84 2.83 -5.66 -15.40
N GLU A 85 2.09 -5.90 -16.48
CA GLU A 85 2.34 -5.28 -17.79
C GLU A 85 2.32 -3.75 -17.70
N ALA A 86 1.34 -3.19 -16.97
CA ALA A 86 1.26 -1.75 -16.74
C ALA A 86 2.42 -1.21 -15.88
N ALA A 87 2.84 -1.97 -14.86
CA ALA A 87 3.96 -1.60 -14.01
C ALA A 87 5.28 -1.57 -14.79
N GLU A 88 5.52 -2.56 -15.64
CA GLU A 88 6.67 -2.63 -16.54
C GLU A 88 6.70 -1.47 -17.53
N GLU A 89 5.59 -1.24 -18.23
CA GLU A 89 5.49 -0.19 -19.25
C GLU A 89 5.81 1.20 -18.66
N LEU A 90 5.17 1.51 -17.53
CA LEU A 90 5.28 2.82 -16.88
C LEU A 90 6.49 2.92 -15.94
N GLY A 91 7.20 1.81 -15.70
CA GLY A 91 8.37 1.75 -14.82
C GLY A 91 8.09 2.09 -13.37
N VAL A 92 6.94 1.64 -12.85
CA VAL A 92 6.54 1.76 -11.44
C VAL A 92 6.72 0.42 -10.72
N GLY A 93 6.58 0.37 -9.40
CA GLY A 93 6.64 -0.88 -8.66
C GLY A 93 5.28 -1.59 -8.58
N ILE A 94 5.29 -2.88 -8.24
CA ILE A 94 4.08 -3.68 -8.05
C ILE A 94 4.25 -4.70 -6.91
N GLY A 95 3.23 -4.82 -6.08
CA GLY A 95 3.10 -5.90 -5.11
C GLY A 95 2.09 -6.95 -5.53
N VAL A 96 2.39 -8.22 -5.26
CA VAL A 96 1.39 -9.28 -5.33
C VAL A 96 0.50 -9.29 -4.08
N GLY A 97 -0.69 -9.89 -4.16
CA GLY A 97 -1.46 -10.24 -2.96
C GLY A 97 -0.76 -11.29 -2.10
N SER A 98 -1.28 -11.55 -0.90
CA SER A 98 -0.69 -12.54 0.01
C SER A 98 -0.50 -13.91 -0.67
N GLN A 99 0.76 -14.37 -0.72
CA GLN A 99 1.22 -15.60 -1.34
C GLN A 99 0.96 -16.85 -0.47
N ARG A 100 0.27 -16.71 0.67
CA ARG A 100 -0.19 -17.84 1.52
C ARG A 100 -0.83 -18.95 0.69
N ALA A 101 -1.64 -18.60 -0.30
CA ALA A 101 -2.31 -19.56 -1.18
C ALA A 101 -1.34 -20.45 -1.95
N ALA A 102 -0.15 -19.95 -2.32
CA ALA A 102 0.86 -20.74 -3.02
C ALA A 102 1.70 -21.61 -2.06
N ILE A 103 1.76 -21.26 -0.77
CA ILE A 103 2.32 -22.16 0.27
C ILE A 103 1.37 -23.35 0.46
N GLU A 104 0.06 -23.08 0.58
CA GLU A 104 -0.97 -24.09 0.82
C GLU A 104 -1.22 -24.99 -0.41
N ASP A 105 -1.21 -24.41 -1.61
CA ASP A 105 -1.37 -25.10 -2.88
C ASP A 105 -0.35 -24.60 -3.92
N PRO A 106 0.73 -25.36 -4.17
CA PRO A 106 1.73 -25.04 -5.20
C PRO A 106 1.14 -24.85 -6.61
N GLY A 107 -0.05 -25.39 -6.90
CA GLY A 107 -0.75 -25.14 -8.16
C GLY A 107 -1.08 -23.65 -8.39
N GLN A 108 -1.14 -22.85 -7.32
CA GLN A 108 -1.42 -21.42 -7.40
C GLN A 108 -0.19 -20.55 -7.68
N GLU A 109 1.03 -21.11 -7.67
CA GLU A 109 2.27 -20.39 -7.91
C GLU A 109 2.23 -19.56 -9.20
N SER A 110 1.70 -20.14 -10.28
CA SER A 110 1.56 -19.47 -11.58
C SER A 110 0.71 -18.20 -11.56
N SER A 111 -0.21 -18.07 -10.59
CA SER A 111 -1.01 -16.84 -10.42
C SER A 111 -0.19 -15.69 -9.84
N PHE A 112 0.99 -15.97 -9.29
CA PHE A 112 1.93 -14.98 -8.73
C PHE A 112 3.13 -14.78 -9.66
N SER A 113 3.80 -15.86 -10.08
CA SER A 113 5.03 -15.78 -10.90
C SER A 113 4.82 -15.10 -12.26
N VAL A 114 3.59 -15.10 -12.77
CA VAL A 114 3.20 -14.30 -13.95
C VAL A 114 3.56 -12.82 -13.81
N VAL A 115 3.61 -12.27 -12.59
CA VAL A 115 4.01 -10.87 -12.36
C VAL A 115 5.45 -10.64 -12.82
N ARG A 116 6.39 -11.52 -12.46
CA ARG A 116 7.79 -11.37 -12.88
C ARG A 116 7.96 -11.64 -14.38
N ASP A 117 7.19 -12.59 -14.94
CA ASP A 117 7.18 -12.85 -16.39
C ASP A 117 6.77 -11.62 -17.21
N LYS A 118 5.81 -10.85 -16.70
CA LYS A 118 5.26 -9.66 -17.36
C LYS A 118 5.98 -8.37 -16.99
N ALA A 119 6.64 -8.34 -15.85
CA ALA A 119 7.40 -7.20 -15.34
C ALA A 119 8.84 -7.60 -14.96
N PRO A 120 9.67 -7.97 -15.94
CA PRO A 120 11.03 -8.45 -15.69
C PRO A 120 11.97 -7.36 -15.14
N ASN A 121 11.66 -6.07 -15.34
CA ASN A 121 12.52 -4.96 -14.88
C ASN A 121 11.87 -4.11 -13.79
N ALA A 122 10.54 -4.19 -13.62
CA ALA A 122 9.86 -3.47 -12.56
C ALA A 122 10.32 -3.91 -11.16
N PHE A 123 10.20 -3.00 -10.19
CA PHE A 123 10.34 -3.33 -8.78
C PHE A 123 9.15 -4.21 -8.35
N VAL A 124 9.39 -5.48 -8.06
CA VAL A 124 8.34 -6.42 -7.63
C VAL A 124 8.57 -6.78 -6.17
N TYR A 125 7.53 -6.71 -5.34
CA TYR A 125 7.60 -7.19 -3.97
C TYR A 125 6.60 -8.32 -3.69
N GLY A 126 7.08 -9.33 -2.96
CA GLY A 126 6.27 -10.43 -2.44
C GLY A 126 5.35 -9.96 -1.31
N ASN A 127 4.43 -10.82 -0.87
CA ASN A 127 3.53 -10.47 0.23
C ASN A 127 3.13 -11.68 1.08
N VAL A 128 3.25 -11.55 2.40
CA VAL A 128 2.79 -12.55 3.37
C VAL A 128 2.23 -11.88 4.62
N GLY A 129 1.32 -12.55 5.33
CA GLY A 129 0.78 -12.04 6.60
C GLY A 129 1.70 -12.38 7.75
N ALA A 130 1.79 -11.48 8.73
CA ALA A 130 2.71 -11.68 9.85
C ALA A 130 2.41 -12.96 10.65
N ALA A 131 1.13 -13.33 10.78
CA ALA A 131 0.73 -14.57 11.44
C ALA A 131 1.22 -15.83 10.70
N GLN A 132 1.31 -15.79 9.36
CA GLN A 132 1.78 -16.92 8.56
C GLN A 132 3.28 -17.17 8.69
N ILE A 133 4.07 -16.17 9.06
CA ILE A 133 5.51 -16.38 9.32
C ILE A 133 5.69 -17.38 10.45
N LYS A 134 4.92 -17.23 11.54
CA LYS A 134 4.90 -18.14 12.68
C LYS A 134 4.42 -19.54 12.30
N GLU A 135 3.44 -19.63 11.40
CA GLU A 135 2.84 -20.90 10.98
C GLU A 135 3.79 -21.73 10.10
N TYR A 136 4.47 -21.10 9.14
CA TYR A 136 5.24 -21.81 8.11
C TYR A 136 6.76 -21.73 8.28
N GLY A 137 7.26 -20.80 9.09
CA GLY A 137 8.69 -20.59 9.34
C GLY A 137 9.42 -19.92 8.17
N ILE A 138 10.62 -19.38 8.45
CA ILE A 138 11.39 -18.57 7.50
C ILE A 138 11.69 -19.29 6.19
N GLU A 139 12.02 -20.58 6.21
CA GLU A 139 12.34 -21.33 4.99
C GLU A 139 11.18 -21.34 3.97
N ALA A 140 9.93 -21.32 4.46
CA ALA A 140 8.77 -21.21 3.58
C ALA A 140 8.58 -19.79 3.05
N ILE A 141 8.92 -18.78 3.87
CA ILE A 141 8.86 -17.36 3.49
C ILE A 141 9.92 -17.02 2.44
N GLU A 142 11.13 -17.59 2.55
CA GLU A 142 12.19 -17.40 1.55
C GLU A 142 11.75 -17.88 0.16
N LYS A 143 11.03 -19.01 0.09
CA LYS A 143 10.47 -19.52 -1.18
C LYS A 143 9.46 -18.55 -1.82
N LEU A 144 8.78 -17.73 -1.03
CA LEU A 144 7.87 -16.71 -1.58
C LEU A 144 8.63 -15.60 -2.32
N VAL A 145 9.82 -15.26 -1.83
CA VAL A 145 10.73 -14.30 -2.46
C VAL A 145 11.27 -14.91 -3.77
N ASP A 146 11.77 -16.14 -3.69
CA ASP A 146 12.34 -16.86 -4.85
C ASP A 146 11.33 -17.04 -5.99
N MET A 147 10.07 -17.37 -5.65
CA MET A 147 8.96 -17.55 -6.61
C MET A 147 8.75 -16.35 -7.54
N LEU A 148 9.09 -15.15 -7.08
CA LEU A 148 8.89 -13.90 -7.80
C LEU A 148 10.19 -13.26 -8.29
N ASP A 149 11.35 -13.83 -7.92
CA ASP A 149 12.63 -13.11 -7.95
C ASP A 149 12.44 -11.71 -7.34
N ALA A 150 11.81 -11.64 -6.16
CA ALA A 150 11.29 -10.38 -5.63
C ALA A 150 12.42 -9.44 -5.17
N ASP A 151 12.24 -8.14 -5.42
CA ASP A 151 13.16 -7.09 -4.98
C ASP A 151 12.97 -6.73 -3.49
N ALA A 152 11.83 -7.08 -2.90
CA ALA A 152 11.50 -6.90 -1.49
C ALA A 152 10.37 -7.86 -1.06
N LEU A 153 10.12 -7.98 0.24
CA LEU A 153 8.98 -8.72 0.78
C LEU A 153 8.14 -7.82 1.69
N ALA A 154 6.84 -7.71 1.41
CA ALA A 154 5.90 -7.06 2.31
C ALA A 154 5.35 -8.06 3.35
N VAL A 155 5.48 -7.70 4.63
CA VAL A 155 4.82 -8.39 5.74
C VAL A 155 3.61 -7.56 6.14
N HIS A 156 2.41 -8.05 5.84
CA HIS A 156 1.19 -7.32 6.13
C HIS A 156 0.67 -7.58 7.56
N LEU A 157 0.14 -6.52 8.16
CA LEU A 157 -0.47 -6.44 9.47
C LEU A 157 -1.96 -6.19 9.27
N ASN A 158 -2.77 -7.24 9.26
CA ASN A 158 -4.20 -7.17 8.95
C ASN A 158 -5.09 -7.60 10.12
N PHE A 159 -4.66 -7.37 11.37
CA PHE A 159 -5.36 -7.86 12.55
C PHE A 159 -6.81 -7.34 12.67
N LEU A 160 -7.09 -6.13 12.18
CA LEU A 160 -8.47 -5.65 12.08
C LEU A 160 -9.29 -6.53 11.14
N GLN A 161 -8.76 -6.88 9.98
CA GLN A 161 -9.43 -7.79 9.04
C GLN A 161 -9.65 -9.16 9.69
N GLU A 162 -8.60 -9.76 10.27
CA GLU A 162 -8.68 -11.10 10.89
C GLU A 162 -9.63 -11.16 12.11
N ALA A 163 -9.81 -10.04 12.82
CA ALA A 163 -10.77 -9.95 13.91
C ALA A 163 -12.23 -10.03 13.43
N ILE A 164 -12.52 -9.56 12.22
CA ILE A 164 -13.86 -9.54 11.62
C ILE A 164 -14.10 -10.75 10.73
N GLN A 165 -13.07 -11.23 10.05
CA GLN A 165 -13.14 -12.39 9.16
C GLN A 165 -13.68 -13.62 9.93
N PRO A 166 -14.68 -14.35 9.40
CA PRO A 166 -15.26 -15.51 10.08
C PRO A 166 -14.21 -16.58 10.43
N GLU A 167 -13.28 -16.84 9.52
CA GLU A 167 -12.16 -17.78 9.64
C GLU A 167 -10.82 -17.11 9.94
N GLY A 168 -10.84 -15.89 10.50
CA GLY A 168 -9.63 -15.10 10.70
C GLY A 168 -8.65 -15.63 11.75
N ASP A 169 -7.36 -15.43 11.51
CA ASP A 169 -6.28 -15.75 12.44
C ASP A 169 -6.03 -14.59 13.41
N ARG A 170 -6.41 -14.80 14.68
CA ARG A 170 -6.47 -13.77 15.71
C ARG A 170 -5.32 -13.84 16.70
N ASP A 171 -4.36 -14.75 16.52
CA ASP A 171 -3.20 -14.86 17.41
C ASP A 171 -2.07 -13.90 16.98
N ALA A 172 -2.07 -12.70 17.58
CA ALA A 172 -1.00 -11.71 17.38
C ALA A 172 0.23 -11.95 18.29
N THR A 173 0.29 -13.05 19.05
CA THR A 173 1.38 -13.29 20.01
C THR A 173 2.68 -13.62 19.28
N GLY A 174 3.73 -12.84 19.57
CA GLY A 174 5.08 -13.07 19.04
C GLY A 174 5.33 -12.47 17.65
N VAL A 175 4.41 -11.65 17.13
CA VAL A 175 4.47 -11.12 15.76
C VAL A 175 5.69 -10.24 15.53
N LEU A 176 6.09 -9.42 16.51
CA LEU A 176 7.25 -8.55 16.37
C LEU A 176 8.54 -9.35 16.24
N GLU A 177 8.68 -10.41 17.04
CA GLU A 177 9.81 -11.33 16.99
C GLU A 177 9.88 -12.06 15.63
N MET A 178 8.73 -12.44 15.05
CA MET A 178 8.68 -13.04 13.71
C MET A 178 9.08 -12.05 12.61
N ILE A 179 8.71 -10.78 12.75
CA ILE A 179 9.14 -9.72 11.82
C ILE A 179 10.66 -9.52 11.93
N GLU A 180 11.21 -9.49 13.14
CA GLU A 180 12.66 -9.43 13.38
C GLU A 180 13.38 -10.62 12.72
N GLU A 181 12.84 -11.83 12.86
CA GLU A 181 13.39 -13.03 12.25
C GLU A 181 13.40 -12.91 10.71
N VAL A 182 12.29 -12.48 10.10
CA VAL A 182 12.16 -12.34 8.63
C VAL A 182 13.03 -11.22 8.07
N CYS A 183 13.41 -10.22 8.88
CA CYS A 183 14.39 -9.21 8.48
C CYS A 183 15.81 -9.78 8.26
N SER A 184 16.06 -11.05 8.58
CA SER A 184 17.31 -11.74 8.23
C SER A 184 17.40 -12.20 6.77
N LEU A 185 16.31 -12.13 6.01
CA LEU A 185 16.32 -12.47 4.57
C LEU A 185 17.19 -11.51 3.76
N ASN A 186 17.65 -11.97 2.59
CA ASN A 186 18.54 -11.19 1.71
C ASN A 186 17.83 -10.06 0.95
N VAL A 187 16.52 -9.90 1.12
CA VAL A 187 15.72 -8.85 0.48
C VAL A 187 15.18 -7.88 1.54
N PRO A 188 15.05 -6.57 1.23
CA PRO A 188 14.41 -5.60 2.10
C PRO A 188 13.01 -6.03 2.53
N ILE A 189 12.69 -5.85 3.82
CA ILE A 189 11.36 -6.10 4.38
C ILE A 189 10.56 -4.80 4.48
N ILE A 190 9.32 -4.84 3.98
CA ILE A 190 8.35 -3.75 4.07
C ILE A 190 7.27 -4.16 5.09
N ALA A 191 7.21 -3.50 6.24
CA ALA A 191 6.05 -3.68 7.13
C ALA A 191 4.86 -2.91 6.58
N LYS A 192 3.72 -3.58 6.41
CA LYS A 192 2.59 -3.04 5.65
C LYS A 192 1.29 -3.15 6.42
N GLU A 193 0.51 -2.09 6.48
CA GLU A 193 -0.88 -2.16 6.94
C GLU A 193 -1.86 -2.39 5.77
N THR A 194 -3.09 -2.76 6.10
CA THR A 194 -4.22 -3.08 5.22
C THR A 194 -5.48 -2.24 5.52
N GLY A 195 -5.36 -0.94 5.76
CA GLY A 195 -6.50 0.00 5.82
C GLY A 195 -6.84 0.61 7.19
N ALA A 196 -6.09 0.32 8.25
CA ALA A 196 -6.23 0.88 9.59
C ALA A 196 -5.02 1.70 10.07
N GLY A 197 -3.93 1.77 9.30
CA GLY A 197 -2.82 2.70 9.57
C GLY A 197 -1.80 2.24 10.62
N ILE A 198 -0.56 2.73 10.50
CA ILE A 198 0.53 2.46 11.45
C ILE A 198 0.79 3.68 12.33
N SER A 199 0.98 3.45 13.63
CA SER A 199 1.28 4.50 14.62
C SER A 199 2.79 4.78 14.73
N LYS A 200 3.18 5.91 15.33
CA LYS A 200 4.58 6.22 15.63
C LYS A 200 5.21 5.19 16.58
N GLU A 201 4.41 4.65 17.51
CA GLU A 201 4.88 3.66 18.47
C GLU A 201 5.20 2.34 17.76
N ASP A 202 4.32 1.88 16.87
CA ASP A 202 4.56 0.67 16.07
C ASP A 202 5.68 0.89 15.05
N ALA A 203 5.75 2.07 14.42
CA ALA A 203 6.84 2.40 13.50
C ALA A 203 8.22 2.36 14.18
N ALA A 204 8.31 2.77 15.45
CA ALA A 204 9.54 2.66 16.23
C ALA A 204 9.93 1.19 16.46
N LEU A 205 8.98 0.35 16.87
CA LEU A 205 9.20 -1.09 17.08
C LEU A 205 9.61 -1.80 15.78
N LEU A 206 8.92 -1.50 14.68
CA LEU A 206 9.22 -2.07 13.36
C LEU A 206 10.63 -1.67 12.89
N LYS A 207 11.03 -0.41 13.10
CA LYS A 207 12.41 0.04 12.82
C LYS A 207 13.43 -0.75 13.64
N GLU A 208 13.17 -0.94 14.93
CA GLU A 208 14.05 -1.71 15.82
C GLU A 208 14.15 -3.18 15.39
N ALA A 209 13.06 -3.78 14.90
CA ALA A 209 13.04 -5.11 14.34
C ALA A 209 13.82 -5.25 13.00
N GLY A 210 14.19 -4.13 12.37
CA GLY A 210 15.03 -4.12 11.17
C GLY A 210 14.27 -3.96 9.85
N VAL A 211 13.00 -3.54 9.86
CA VAL A 211 12.26 -3.31 8.61
C VAL A 211 12.94 -2.21 7.78
N SER A 212 12.99 -2.40 6.48
CA SER A 212 13.63 -1.46 5.55
C SER A 212 12.70 -0.33 5.11
N ALA A 213 11.39 -0.54 5.14
CA ALA A 213 10.38 0.46 4.86
C ALA A 213 9.06 0.15 5.56
N ILE A 214 8.19 1.16 5.63
CA ILE A 214 6.81 1.04 6.11
C ILE A 214 5.84 1.45 5.00
N ASP A 215 4.88 0.60 4.67
CA ASP A 215 3.68 0.98 3.92
C ASP A 215 2.53 1.21 4.89
N VAL A 216 2.13 2.48 5.06
CA VAL A 216 1.23 2.87 6.16
C VAL A 216 -0.15 2.26 6.08
N GLY A 217 -0.65 1.92 4.89
CA GLY A 217 -1.99 1.35 4.70
C GLY A 217 -3.09 2.03 5.53
N GLY A 218 -3.16 3.36 5.53
CA GLY A 218 -4.06 4.11 6.41
C GLY A 218 -5.54 4.00 6.06
N VAL A 219 -6.40 4.39 7.00
CA VAL A 219 -7.84 4.51 6.74
C VAL A 219 -8.12 5.66 5.77
N GLY A 220 -9.29 5.59 5.10
CA GLY A 220 -9.74 6.56 4.10
C GLY A 220 -9.74 6.03 2.66
N GLY A 221 -9.28 4.80 2.45
CA GLY A 221 -9.44 4.04 1.20
C GLY A 221 -10.35 2.84 1.38
N THR A 222 -9.92 1.68 0.88
CA THR A 222 -10.59 0.40 1.13
C THR A 222 -10.60 0.11 2.63
N SER A 223 -11.78 -0.16 3.18
CA SER A 223 -11.95 -0.71 4.51
C SER A 223 -12.01 -2.23 4.41
N TRP A 224 -10.98 -2.92 4.90
CA TRP A 224 -10.99 -4.39 4.88
C TRP A 224 -11.98 -4.98 5.87
N SER A 225 -12.21 -4.34 7.03
CA SER A 225 -13.35 -4.70 7.90
C SER A 225 -14.67 -4.59 7.14
N GLY A 226 -14.82 -3.58 6.27
CA GLY A 226 -15.99 -3.44 5.42
C GLY A 226 -16.11 -4.45 4.28
N VAL A 227 -14.98 -4.92 3.73
CA VAL A 227 -14.97 -6.07 2.81
C VAL A 227 -15.48 -7.32 3.54
N GLU A 228 -15.02 -7.55 4.78
CA GLU A 228 -15.46 -8.72 5.57
C GLU A 228 -16.94 -8.64 5.99
N VAL A 229 -17.53 -7.45 6.16
CA VAL A 229 -19.00 -7.31 6.36
C VAL A 229 -19.78 -7.97 5.24
N TYR A 230 -19.34 -7.79 3.99
CA TYR A 230 -20.01 -8.38 2.84
C TYR A 230 -19.91 -9.90 2.81
N ARG A 231 -18.77 -10.45 3.23
CA ARG A 231 -18.58 -11.90 3.34
C ARG A 231 -19.39 -12.48 4.50
N ALA A 232 -19.37 -11.82 5.65
CA ALA A 232 -20.15 -12.19 6.82
C ALA A 232 -21.65 -12.22 6.50
N HIS A 233 -22.17 -11.16 5.86
CA HIS A 233 -23.55 -11.11 5.38
C HIS A 233 -23.87 -12.26 4.42
N ASP A 234 -23.04 -12.48 3.39
CA ASP A 234 -23.28 -13.51 2.38
C ASP A 234 -23.22 -14.94 2.96
N SER A 235 -22.53 -15.14 4.08
CA SER A 235 -22.47 -16.41 4.82
C SER A 235 -23.50 -16.53 5.97
N GLY A 236 -24.22 -15.46 6.30
CA GLY A 236 -25.17 -15.40 7.40
C GLY A 236 -24.54 -15.27 8.80
N ASP A 237 -23.28 -14.85 8.90
CA ASP A 237 -22.59 -14.60 10.18
C ASP A 237 -22.90 -13.18 10.69
N VAL A 238 -24.02 -13.06 11.41
CA VAL A 238 -24.53 -11.79 11.95
C VAL A 238 -23.54 -11.12 12.91
N ILE A 239 -22.77 -11.90 13.68
CA ILE A 239 -21.84 -11.34 14.67
C ILE A 239 -20.68 -10.64 13.96
N SER A 240 -20.07 -11.32 12.99
CA SER A 240 -18.99 -10.75 12.19
C SER A 240 -19.47 -9.54 11.37
N GLU A 241 -20.71 -9.61 10.85
CA GLU A 241 -21.34 -8.48 10.13
C GLU A 241 -21.50 -7.24 11.04
N ASP A 242 -22.03 -7.41 12.25
CA ASP A 242 -22.21 -6.32 13.21
C ASP A 242 -20.87 -5.72 13.65
N LEU A 243 -19.88 -6.56 13.94
CA LEU A 243 -18.53 -6.11 14.29
C LEU A 243 -17.88 -5.35 13.14
N GLY A 244 -17.95 -5.87 11.91
CA GLY A 244 -17.38 -5.21 10.75
C GLY A 244 -18.02 -3.85 10.46
N ASN A 245 -19.33 -3.71 10.68
CA ASN A 245 -20.02 -2.42 10.57
C ASN A 245 -19.56 -1.43 11.65
N LEU A 246 -19.34 -1.88 12.89
CA LEU A 246 -18.86 -1.04 13.97
C LEU A 246 -17.42 -0.55 13.73
N TYR A 247 -16.54 -1.43 13.24
CA TYR A 247 -15.12 -1.13 13.01
C TYR A 247 -14.80 -0.77 11.54
N TRP A 248 -15.80 -0.40 10.75
CA TRP A 248 -15.62 -0.09 9.32
C TRP A 248 -14.60 1.03 9.09
N ASP A 249 -14.66 2.08 9.91
CA ASP A 249 -13.79 3.26 9.79
C ASP A 249 -12.69 3.29 10.87
N PHE A 250 -12.39 2.16 11.50
CA PHE A 250 -11.41 2.11 12.59
C PHE A 250 -9.98 2.22 12.03
N GLY A 251 -9.22 3.20 12.53
CA GLY A 251 -7.80 3.32 12.20
C GLY A 251 -7.26 4.75 12.23
N ILE A 252 -6.01 4.87 11.77
CA ILE A 252 -5.26 6.13 11.62
C ILE A 252 -5.33 6.56 10.15
N PRO A 253 -5.83 7.78 9.84
CA PRO A 253 -5.89 8.26 8.46
C PRO A 253 -4.52 8.28 7.80
N THR A 254 -4.51 8.02 6.48
CA THR A 254 -3.27 7.87 5.69
C THR A 254 -2.28 9.02 5.89
N VAL A 255 -2.73 10.27 5.79
CA VAL A 255 -1.87 11.44 6.01
C VAL A 255 -1.30 11.48 7.43
N SER A 256 -2.10 11.20 8.44
CA SER A 256 -1.65 11.16 9.83
C SER A 256 -0.60 10.05 10.03
N SER A 257 -0.85 8.85 9.50
CA SER A 257 0.09 7.73 9.62
C SER A 257 1.41 7.99 8.89
N VAL A 258 1.39 8.62 7.71
CA VAL A 258 2.62 9.09 7.04
C VAL A 258 3.41 10.03 7.94
N LEU A 259 2.76 11.01 8.55
CA LEU A 259 3.41 11.97 9.45
C LEU A 259 3.97 11.31 10.71
N GLU A 260 3.28 10.30 11.24
CA GLU A 260 3.74 9.53 12.39
C GLU A 260 4.97 8.66 12.07
N CYS A 261 5.04 8.09 10.86
CA CYS A 261 6.05 7.08 10.50
C CYS A 261 7.30 7.63 9.78
N ARG A 262 7.20 8.77 9.08
CA ARG A 262 8.23 9.25 8.13
C ARG A 262 9.64 9.45 8.69
N SER A 263 9.79 9.64 10.00
CA SER A 263 11.09 9.89 10.64
C SER A 263 11.82 8.61 11.05
N PHE A 264 11.19 7.44 10.89
CA PHE A 264 11.77 6.17 11.33
C PHE A 264 12.53 5.47 10.20
N VAL A 265 11.84 5.20 9.10
CA VAL A 265 12.32 4.50 7.90
C VAL A 265 11.62 5.09 6.67
N PRO A 266 12.06 4.80 5.42
CA PRO A 266 11.31 5.16 4.22
C PRO A 266 9.84 4.72 4.31
N VAL A 267 8.92 5.64 4.00
CA VAL A 267 7.47 5.41 4.07
C VAL A 267 6.85 5.38 2.68
N VAL A 268 5.95 4.43 2.44
CA VAL A 268 5.01 4.40 1.33
C VAL A 268 3.64 4.87 1.82
N ALA A 269 3.05 5.85 1.14
CA ALA A 269 1.70 6.32 1.42
C ALA A 269 0.67 5.49 0.64
N THR A 270 0.05 4.51 1.32
CA THR A 270 -1.10 3.77 0.80
C THR A 270 -2.31 3.98 1.69
N GLY A 271 -3.50 3.93 1.10
CA GLY A 271 -4.78 4.18 1.77
C GLY A 271 -5.43 5.43 1.17
N GLY A 272 -6.49 5.24 0.38
CA GLY A 272 -7.27 6.37 -0.14
C GLY A 272 -6.54 7.29 -1.12
N VAL A 273 -5.38 6.91 -1.66
CA VAL A 273 -4.73 7.62 -2.78
C VAL A 273 -5.56 7.41 -4.05
N ARG A 274 -6.04 8.49 -4.68
CA ARG A 274 -6.94 8.42 -5.85
C ARG A 274 -6.46 9.25 -7.03
N THR A 275 -5.64 10.26 -6.79
CA THR A 275 -5.19 11.21 -7.82
C THR A 275 -3.67 11.46 -7.76
N GLY A 276 -3.11 12.00 -8.82
CA GLY A 276 -1.72 12.48 -8.81
C GLY A 276 -1.46 13.63 -7.84
N LEU A 277 -2.50 14.38 -7.46
CA LEU A 277 -2.40 15.38 -6.41
C LEU A 277 -2.22 14.73 -5.02
N ASP A 278 -2.86 13.60 -4.77
CA ASP A 278 -2.65 12.81 -3.53
C ASP A 278 -1.24 12.23 -3.48
N ILE A 279 -0.72 11.76 -4.63
CA ILE A 279 0.70 11.38 -4.75
C ILE A 279 1.59 12.56 -4.38
N ALA A 280 1.36 13.74 -4.98
CA ALA A 280 2.17 14.92 -4.72
C ALA A 280 2.14 15.34 -3.24
N LYS A 281 0.96 15.34 -2.62
CA LYS A 281 0.77 15.58 -1.18
C LYS A 281 1.53 14.57 -0.34
N SER A 282 1.46 13.28 -0.67
CA SER A 282 2.15 12.21 0.05
C SER A 282 3.66 12.41 0.07
N LEU A 283 4.25 12.69 -1.09
CA LEU A 283 5.69 12.93 -1.24
C LEU A 283 6.10 14.21 -0.49
N SER A 284 5.33 15.28 -0.64
CA SER A 284 5.56 16.56 0.06
C SER A 284 5.47 16.42 1.58
N LEU A 285 4.71 15.43 2.08
CA LEU A 285 4.65 15.10 3.51
C LEU A 285 5.79 14.17 3.97
N GLY A 286 6.55 13.57 3.06
CA GLY A 286 7.74 12.77 3.38
C GLY A 286 7.70 11.30 3.00
N ALA A 287 6.63 10.85 2.34
CA ALA A 287 6.66 9.54 1.72
C ALA A 287 7.72 9.49 0.62
N TYR A 288 8.34 8.32 0.44
CA TYR A 288 9.24 8.02 -0.66
C TYR A 288 8.48 7.60 -1.93
N ALA A 289 7.32 6.96 -1.75
CA ALA A 289 6.41 6.60 -2.82
C ALA A 289 4.96 6.71 -2.34
N ALA A 290 4.03 6.88 -3.28
CA ALA A 290 2.61 6.68 -3.03
C ALA A 290 2.18 5.34 -3.63
N SER A 291 1.05 4.81 -3.17
CA SER A 291 0.58 3.50 -3.62
C SER A 291 -0.94 3.36 -3.51
N ALA A 292 -1.53 2.57 -4.42
CA ALA A 292 -2.96 2.32 -4.42
C ALA A 292 -3.30 0.92 -4.96
N ALA A 293 -4.39 0.33 -4.44
CA ALA A 293 -4.95 -0.96 -4.87
C ALA A 293 -6.28 -0.76 -5.61
N LEU A 294 -7.33 -0.36 -4.86
CA LEU A 294 -8.71 -0.27 -5.34
C LEU A 294 -8.92 0.40 -6.70
N PRO A 295 -8.32 1.58 -7.02
CA PRO A 295 -8.54 2.22 -8.32
C PRO A 295 -8.08 1.37 -9.52
N PHE A 296 -7.25 0.34 -9.31
CA PHE A 296 -6.77 -0.55 -10.37
C PHE A 296 -7.51 -1.90 -10.40
N VAL A 297 -8.36 -2.22 -9.42
CA VAL A 297 -9.12 -3.49 -9.40
C VAL A 297 -10.05 -3.59 -10.61
N GLY A 298 -10.87 -2.56 -10.85
CA GLY A 298 -11.77 -2.51 -12.01
C GLY A 298 -11.00 -2.55 -13.35
N PRO A 299 -10.04 -1.64 -13.57
CA PRO A 299 -9.20 -1.66 -14.78
C PRO A 299 -8.51 -2.99 -15.06
N ALA A 300 -7.93 -3.63 -14.05
CA ALA A 300 -7.19 -4.89 -14.22
C ALA A 300 -8.10 -6.08 -14.58
N LEU A 301 -9.40 -6.02 -14.25
CA LEU A 301 -10.38 -7.00 -14.72
C LEU A 301 -10.69 -6.85 -16.22
N ILE A 302 -10.41 -5.70 -16.81
CA ILE A 302 -10.61 -5.43 -18.24
C ILE A 302 -9.32 -5.78 -19.02
N GLY A 303 -8.16 -5.29 -18.55
CA GLY A 303 -6.86 -5.59 -19.15
C GLY A 303 -5.80 -4.54 -18.87
N ALA A 304 -4.57 -4.79 -19.34
CA ALA A 304 -3.40 -3.95 -19.09
C ALA A 304 -3.59 -2.50 -19.56
N ASP A 305 -4.15 -2.29 -20.76
CA ASP A 305 -4.37 -0.96 -21.34
C ASP A 305 -5.19 -0.02 -20.43
N GLU A 306 -6.19 -0.56 -19.73
CA GLU A 306 -7.02 0.22 -18.79
C GLU A 306 -6.25 0.58 -17.51
N VAL A 307 -5.39 -0.31 -17.03
CA VAL A 307 -4.48 -0.05 -15.90
C VAL A 307 -3.47 1.03 -16.30
N VAL A 308 -2.84 0.90 -17.48
CA VAL A 308 -1.91 1.88 -18.04
C VAL A 308 -2.58 3.25 -18.17
N SER A 309 -3.80 3.30 -18.72
CA SER A 309 -4.58 4.53 -18.85
C SER A 309 -4.84 5.20 -17.49
N SER A 310 -5.30 4.42 -16.51
CA SER A 310 -5.62 4.90 -15.16
C SER A 310 -4.37 5.41 -14.43
N LEU A 311 -3.27 4.67 -14.49
CA LEU A 311 -2.02 5.05 -13.84
C LEU A 311 -1.36 6.24 -14.55
N SER A 312 -1.33 6.25 -15.89
CA SER A 312 -0.81 7.37 -16.68
C SER A 312 -1.53 8.69 -16.37
N LYS A 313 -2.84 8.64 -16.15
CA LYS A 313 -3.62 9.78 -15.67
C LYS A 313 -3.09 10.30 -14.33
N MET A 314 -2.91 9.43 -13.33
CA MET A 314 -2.35 9.82 -12.03
C MET A 314 -0.94 10.40 -12.16
N LEU A 315 -0.09 9.84 -13.01
CA LEU A 315 1.27 10.37 -13.25
C LEU A 315 1.25 11.75 -13.93
N ASN A 316 0.31 11.99 -14.85
CA ASN A 316 0.12 13.31 -15.45
C ASN A 316 -0.40 14.34 -14.45
N GLU A 317 -1.34 13.95 -13.59
CA GLU A 317 -1.82 14.79 -12.49
C GLU A 317 -0.68 15.15 -11.50
N LEU A 318 0.23 14.20 -11.23
CA LEU A 318 1.44 14.46 -10.43
C LEU A 318 2.35 15.50 -11.10
N ARG A 319 2.62 15.38 -12.41
CA ARG A 319 3.41 16.40 -13.15
C ARG A 319 2.78 17.78 -13.05
N VAL A 320 1.46 17.88 -13.17
CA VAL A 320 0.74 19.15 -13.03
C VAL A 320 0.91 19.71 -11.61
N ALA A 321 0.78 18.88 -10.57
CA ALA A 321 0.99 19.32 -9.20
C ALA A 321 2.43 19.82 -8.97
N MET A 322 3.43 19.10 -9.47
CA MET A 322 4.84 19.49 -9.42
C MET A 322 5.11 20.81 -10.16
N PHE A 323 4.54 20.96 -11.36
CA PHE A 323 4.61 22.19 -12.14
C PHE A 323 4.04 23.38 -11.35
N LEU A 324 2.85 23.22 -10.76
CA LEU A 324 2.19 24.26 -9.97
C LEU A 324 2.88 24.54 -8.62
N CYS A 325 3.80 23.67 -8.19
CA CYS A 325 4.70 23.87 -7.05
C CYS A 325 6.09 24.38 -7.48
N GLY A 326 6.36 24.49 -8.79
CA GLY A 326 7.67 24.79 -9.37
C GLY A 326 8.75 23.84 -8.86
N CYS A 327 8.50 22.53 -8.98
CA CYS A 327 9.41 21.44 -8.65
C CYS A 327 9.71 20.65 -9.94
N GLY A 328 10.96 20.62 -10.37
CA GLY A 328 11.40 19.94 -11.60
C GLY A 328 11.67 18.44 -11.42
N ASN A 329 11.80 17.95 -10.19
CA ASN A 329 12.05 16.54 -9.88
C ASN A 329 11.45 16.14 -8.52
N ILE A 330 11.42 14.83 -8.24
CA ILE A 330 10.85 14.27 -7.00
C ILE A 330 11.57 14.76 -5.76
N ASN A 331 12.89 14.95 -5.81
CA ASN A 331 13.64 15.47 -4.67
C ASN A 331 13.17 16.89 -4.30
N GLU A 332 13.09 17.79 -5.28
CA GLU A 332 12.56 19.14 -5.09
C GLU A 332 11.12 19.15 -4.57
N LEU A 333 10.26 18.22 -5.04
CA LEU A 333 8.90 18.09 -4.52
C LEU A 333 8.92 17.70 -3.04
N ARG A 334 9.82 16.82 -2.60
CA ARG A 334 9.91 16.40 -1.21
C ARG A 334 10.54 17.46 -0.31
N THR A 335 11.59 18.16 -0.75
CA THR A 335 12.38 19.05 0.12
C THR A 335 12.00 20.52 0.00
N SER A 336 11.48 20.95 -1.14
CA SER A 336 11.30 22.37 -1.46
C SER A 336 9.85 22.79 -1.69
N SER A 337 8.94 21.83 -1.85
CA SER A 337 7.52 22.15 -1.84
C SER A 337 7.11 22.61 -0.44
N LYS A 338 6.20 23.58 -0.39
CA LYS A 338 5.61 24.05 0.86
C LYS A 338 4.25 23.41 1.02
N VAL A 339 3.99 22.91 2.22
CA VAL A 339 2.73 22.24 2.55
C VAL A 339 2.15 22.82 3.83
N THR A 340 0.84 23.06 3.84
CA THR A 340 0.09 23.36 5.06
C THR A 340 -0.82 22.19 5.38
N VAL A 341 -0.89 21.83 6.66
CA VAL A 341 -1.87 20.87 7.18
C VAL A 341 -2.89 21.61 8.05
N THR A 342 -4.18 21.39 7.79
CA THR A 342 -5.30 22.05 8.47
C THR A 342 -6.28 21.03 9.09
N GLY A 343 -7.44 21.53 9.55
CA GLY A 343 -8.57 20.70 9.95
C GLY A 343 -8.26 19.64 11.00
N TRP A 344 -8.93 18.50 10.86
CA TRP A 344 -8.84 17.39 11.81
C TRP A 344 -7.42 16.84 11.88
N THR A 345 -6.73 16.72 10.74
CA THR A 345 -5.36 16.21 10.67
C THR A 345 -4.41 17.07 11.50
N LYS A 346 -4.52 18.40 11.42
CA LYS A 346 -3.72 19.32 12.25
C LYS A 346 -3.98 19.12 13.74
N GLU A 347 -5.24 19.01 14.14
CA GLU A 347 -5.64 18.80 15.53
C GLU A 347 -5.07 17.47 16.07
N TYR A 348 -5.20 16.40 15.27
CA TYR A 348 -4.67 15.08 15.58
C TYR A 348 -3.15 15.13 15.80
N ILE A 349 -2.37 15.59 14.81
CA ILE A 349 -0.90 15.56 14.93
C ILE A 349 -0.39 16.47 16.05
N THR A 350 -1.06 17.58 16.32
CA THR A 350 -0.72 18.47 17.45
C THR A 350 -0.90 17.75 18.78
N GLN A 351 -2.02 17.03 18.96
CA GLN A 351 -2.27 16.23 20.17
C GLN A 351 -1.29 15.06 20.31
N ARG A 352 -0.79 14.53 19.18
CA ARG A 352 0.21 13.47 19.14
C ARG A 352 1.64 13.95 19.33
N GLY A 353 1.84 15.26 19.50
CA GLY A 353 3.10 15.89 19.85
C GLY A 353 3.95 16.37 18.66
N PHE A 354 3.37 16.45 17.47
CA PHE A 354 4.04 16.99 16.28
C PHE A 354 3.76 18.49 16.16
N ASP A 355 4.76 19.30 15.77
CA ASP A 355 4.54 20.70 15.41
C ASP A 355 4.27 20.79 13.89
N PRO A 356 3.07 21.23 13.44
CA PRO A 356 2.79 21.42 12.03
C PRO A 356 3.75 22.39 11.31
N LYS A 357 4.47 23.25 12.05
CA LYS A 357 5.49 24.14 11.48
C LYS A 357 6.71 23.41 10.95
N ASP A 358 7.00 22.22 11.47
CA ASP A 358 8.11 21.38 11.00
C ASP A 358 7.87 20.86 9.57
N LEU A 359 6.68 21.07 9.01
CA LEU A 359 6.34 20.70 7.63
C LEU A 359 6.82 21.72 6.59
N ASP A 360 7.05 22.99 6.96
CA ASP A 360 7.51 24.05 6.05
C ASP A 360 9.05 24.16 6.00
N ILE A 361 9.76 23.52 6.93
CA ILE A 361 11.22 23.58 7.08
C ILE A 361 11.79 22.17 6.88
N ARG A 362 11.98 21.74 5.63
CA ARG A 362 12.69 20.50 5.31
C ARG A 362 14.04 20.82 4.69
N SER A 363 15.11 20.46 5.37
CA SER A 363 16.49 20.58 4.87
C SER A 363 17.36 19.36 5.21
N ASP A 364 16.75 18.28 5.69
CA ASP A 364 17.40 17.14 6.35
C ASP A 364 17.35 15.83 5.55
N LEU A 365 17.14 15.91 4.23
CA LEU A 365 17.25 14.78 3.30
C LEU A 365 18.43 14.95 2.35
#